data_AF-A0A5S4FPD7-F1
#
_entry.id   AF-A0A5S4FPD7-F1
#
_cell.length_a   1.000
_cell.length_b   1.000
_cell.length_c   1.000
_cell.angle_alpha   90.00
_cell.angle_beta   90.00
_cell.angle_gamma   90.00
#
_symmetry.space_group_name_H-M   'P 1'
#
loop_
_entity.id
_entity.type
_entity.pdbx_description
1 polymer ?
#
loop_
_entity_poly.entity_id
_entity_poly.type
_entity_poly.pdbx_seq_one_letter_code
_entity_poly.pdbx_strand_id
1 'polypeptide(L)'
;MTATPPVHDALEVLAAMPELLREARRARGLSLRAAADEAGCNFNTLSRVERGIDCSLFNAVAILRWVAVNQEVTMTDQPNPYRERAYLVAHLAAQYFSAIAYNDPNEPEWPVIYIETPAGQLSWHLSPDDLDLFEHVIRVTPESITWDGHSTEEKYQRLAKLTSEATSA
;
A
#
# COMPACT_ATOMS: atom_id res chain seq x y z
N MET A 1 6.75 -18.40 34.61
CA MET A 1 7.24 -17.05 34.28
C MET A 1 7.06 -16.85 32.79
N THR A 2 5.96 -16.23 32.38
CA THR A 2 5.70 -15.89 30.98
C THR A 2 6.56 -14.68 30.64
N ALA A 3 7.62 -14.89 29.85
CA ALA A 3 8.36 -13.78 29.25
C ALA A 3 7.40 -13.04 28.33
N THR A 4 6.97 -11.83 28.72
CA THR A 4 6.30 -10.89 27.82
C THR A 4 7.27 -10.58 26.69
N PRO A 5 7.01 -10.96 25.43
CA PRO A 5 7.92 -10.66 24.34
C PRO A 5 7.52 -9.29 23.72
N PRO A 6 8.13 -8.90 22.59
CA PRO A 6 8.90 -7.67 22.30
C PRO A 6 8.07 -6.38 22.11
N VAL A 7 6.84 -6.34 22.63
CA VAL A 7 5.90 -5.23 22.43
C VAL A 7 6.38 -3.95 23.11
N HIS A 8 7.09 -4.06 24.24
CA HIS A 8 7.65 -2.89 24.93
C HIS A 8 8.69 -2.16 24.07
N ASP A 9 9.62 -2.91 23.47
CA ASP A 9 10.65 -2.37 22.58
C ASP A 9 10.02 -1.71 21.34
N ALA A 10 8.98 -2.31 20.77
CA ALA A 10 8.25 -1.73 19.65
C ALA A 10 7.52 -0.43 20.03
N LEU A 11 6.91 -0.37 21.22
CA LEU A 11 6.23 0.83 21.73
C LEU A 11 7.22 1.95 22.02
N GLU A 12 8.40 1.63 22.58
CA GLU A 12 9.48 2.60 22.79
C GLU A 12 9.98 3.18 21.47
N VAL A 13 10.20 2.34 20.47
CA VAL A 13 10.62 2.78 19.12
C VAL A 13 9.56 3.67 18.47
N LEU A 14 8.28 3.29 18.55
CA LEU A 14 7.18 4.10 18.01
C LEU A 14 7.03 5.43 18.76
N ALA A 15 7.21 5.44 20.07
CA ALA A 15 7.16 6.67 20.87
C ALA A 15 8.35 7.61 20.57
N ALA A 16 9.54 7.06 20.28
CA ALA A 16 10.74 7.82 19.94
C ALA A 16 10.79 8.27 18.47
N MET A 17 9.92 7.72 17.61
CA MET A 17 9.92 7.95 16.16
C MET A 17 9.92 9.44 15.74
N PRO A 18 9.16 10.36 16.37
CA PRO A 18 9.20 11.78 15.97
C PRO A 18 10.58 12.41 16.13
N GLU A 19 11.30 12.07 17.21
CA GLU A 19 12.64 12.57 17.47
C GLU A 19 13.66 11.93 16.53
N LEU A 20 13.59 10.60 16.36
CA LEU A 20 14.46 9.85 15.44
C LEU A 20 14.35 10.36 13.99
N LEU A 21 13.13 10.62 13.52
CA LEU A 21 12.87 11.22 12.21
C LEU A 21 13.52 12.61 12.09
N ARG A 22 13.33 13.46 13.10
CA ARG A 22 13.87 14.82 13.11
C ARG A 22 15.39 14.83 13.10
N GLU A 23 16.00 13.98 13.89
CA GLU A 23 17.45 13.80 13.97
C GLU A 23 18.02 13.31 12.64
N ALA A 24 17.47 12.24 12.08
CA ALA A 24 17.90 11.69 10.80
C ALA A 24 17.78 12.73 9.67
N ARG A 25 16.68 13.48 9.63
CA ARG A 25 16.48 14.55 8.64
C ARG A 25 17.50 15.67 8.77
N ARG A 26 17.74 16.16 9.99
CA ARG A 26 18.71 17.23 10.26
C ARG A 26 20.14 16.78 9.97
N ALA A 27 20.51 15.56 10.34
CA ALA A 27 21.82 14.99 10.04
C ALA A 27 22.10 14.93 8.54
N ARG A 28 21.06 14.68 7.73
CA ARG A 28 21.13 14.66 6.26
C ARG A 28 20.97 16.04 5.61
N GLY A 29 20.76 17.11 6.39
CA GLY A 29 20.56 18.47 5.87
C GLY A 29 19.29 18.64 5.03
N LEU A 30 18.31 17.75 5.20
CA LEU A 30 17.14 17.69 4.33
C LEU A 30 16.01 18.62 4.79
N SER A 31 15.31 19.19 3.80
CA SER A 31 14.00 19.78 4.03
C SER A 31 12.98 18.68 4.36
N LEU A 32 11.87 19.04 5.01
CA LEU A 32 10.77 18.10 5.28
C LEU A 32 10.19 17.49 4.00
N ARG A 33 10.17 18.22 2.88
CA ARG A 33 9.70 17.70 1.59
C ARG A 33 10.67 16.67 1.02
N ALA A 34 11.95 17.02 0.94
CA ALA A 34 12.97 16.09 0.45
C ALA A 34 13.04 14.81 1.31
N ALA A 35 12.89 14.92 2.63
CA ALA A 35 12.81 13.76 3.50
C ALA A 35 11.54 12.92 3.27
N ALA A 36 10.42 13.53 2.90
CA ALA A 36 9.17 12.82 2.61
C ALA A 36 9.28 12.05 1.30
N ASP A 37 9.84 12.70 0.28
CA ASP A 37 10.16 12.10 -1.01
C ASP A 37 11.12 10.90 -0.83
N GLU A 38 12.19 11.07 -0.04
CA GLU A 38 13.14 9.98 0.25
C GLU A 38 12.53 8.84 1.09
N ALA A 39 11.64 9.17 2.04
CA ALA A 39 10.98 8.17 2.88
C ALA A 39 9.81 7.47 2.16
N GLY A 40 9.47 7.88 0.93
CA GLY A 40 8.36 7.32 0.16
C GLY A 40 6.99 7.59 0.80
N CYS A 41 6.85 8.70 1.53
CA CYS A 41 5.58 9.07 2.17
C CYS A 41 5.18 10.51 1.87
N ASN A 42 3.89 10.82 2.01
CA ASN A 42 3.38 12.17 1.76
C ASN A 42 3.98 13.18 2.76
N PHE A 43 4.34 14.38 2.28
CA PHE A 43 4.83 15.49 3.12
C PHE A 43 3.95 15.80 4.34
N ASN A 44 2.62 15.82 4.18
CA ASN A 44 1.69 16.07 5.28
C ASN A 44 1.70 14.95 6.32
N THR A 45 2.01 13.73 5.91
CA THR A 45 2.21 12.59 6.82
C THR A 45 3.52 12.77 7.58
N LEU A 46 4.63 13.04 6.89
CA LEU A 46 5.94 13.22 7.53
C LEU A 46 5.94 14.41 8.50
N SER A 47 5.30 15.53 8.13
CA SER A 47 5.16 16.70 9.00
C SER A 47 4.30 16.44 10.24
N ARG A 48 3.26 15.59 10.16
CA ARG A 48 2.45 15.20 11.31
C ARG A 48 3.22 14.25 12.23
N VAL A 49 3.90 13.26 11.65
CA VAL A 49 4.76 12.31 12.38
C VAL A 49 5.88 13.03 13.13
N GLU A 50 6.60 13.96 12.48
CA GLU A 50 7.67 14.72 13.16
C GLU A 50 7.13 15.56 14.32
N ARG A 51 5.83 15.90 14.32
CA ARG A 51 5.15 16.60 15.43
C ARG A 51 4.56 15.65 16.48
N GLY A 52 4.75 14.34 16.34
CA GLY A 52 4.18 13.33 17.24
C GLY A 52 2.67 13.12 17.05
N ILE A 53 2.13 13.44 15.88
CA ILE A 53 0.70 13.38 15.59
C ILE A 53 0.43 12.28 14.57
N ASP A 54 -0.50 11.39 14.93
CA ASP A 54 -1.29 10.50 14.08
C ASP A 54 -0.60 10.00 12.79
N CYS A 55 -0.07 8.79 12.87
CA CYS A 55 0.50 8.09 11.72
C CYS A 55 -0.15 6.71 11.58
N SER A 56 -0.50 6.33 10.35
CA SER A 56 -0.81 4.93 10.06
C SER A 56 0.44 4.06 10.30
N LEU A 57 0.22 2.80 10.69
CA LEU A 57 1.32 1.84 10.90
C LEU A 57 2.21 1.70 9.66
N PHE A 58 1.63 1.78 8.47
CA PHE A 58 2.38 1.73 7.20
C PHE A 58 3.38 2.89 7.08
N ASN A 59 2.94 4.11 7.37
CA ASN A 59 3.80 5.30 7.34
C ASN A 59 4.86 5.26 8.45
N ALA A 60 4.50 4.75 9.64
CA ALA A 60 5.45 4.54 10.73
C ALA A 60 6.58 3.57 10.32
N VAL A 61 6.24 2.45 9.69
CA VAL A 61 7.22 1.45 9.23
C VAL A 61 8.11 2.02 8.12
N ALA A 62 7.54 2.74 7.13
CA ALA A 62 8.33 3.37 6.07
C ALA A 62 9.33 4.39 6.62
N ILE A 63 8.88 5.23 7.54
CA ILE A 63 9.73 6.23 8.21
C ILE A 63 10.80 5.56 9.06
N LEU A 64 10.44 4.54 9.87
CA LEU A 64 11.39 3.80 10.68
C LEU A 64 12.43 3.07 9.82
N ARG A 65 12.03 2.53 8.66
CA ARG A 65 12.99 1.97 7.69
C ARG A 65 13.94 3.05 7.19
N TRP A 66 13.45 4.21 6.75
CA TRP A 66 14.28 5.33 6.29
C TRP A 66 15.25 5.87 7.37
N VAL A 67 14.82 5.87 8.63
CA VAL A 67 15.68 6.15 9.79
C VAL A 67 16.74 5.04 9.94
N ALA A 68 16.32 3.77 9.86
CA ALA A 68 17.16 2.61 10.09
C ALA A 68 18.18 2.33 8.97
N VAL A 69 18.02 2.85 7.74
CA VAL A 69 18.98 2.65 6.62
C VAL A 69 20.41 3.12 6.95
N ASN A 70 20.63 3.90 8.01
CA ASN A 70 21.98 4.28 8.50
C ASN A 70 22.45 3.50 9.74
N GLN A 71 21.69 2.52 10.23
CA GLN A 71 22.19 1.51 11.16
C GLN A 71 22.43 0.24 10.34
N GLU A 72 23.58 -0.40 10.45
CA GLU A 72 23.88 -1.67 9.77
C GLU A 72 22.84 -2.73 10.15
N VAL A 73 21.74 -2.79 9.41
CA VAL A 73 20.72 -3.81 9.51
C VAL A 73 20.73 -4.53 8.18
N THR A 74 21.31 -5.72 8.19
CA THR A 74 21.25 -6.71 7.11
C THR A 74 19.80 -6.78 6.60
N MET A 75 19.55 -6.29 5.37
CA MET A 75 18.23 -6.38 4.75
C MET A 75 17.82 -7.84 4.68
N THR A 76 16.81 -8.21 5.45
CA THR A 76 16.02 -9.39 5.11
C THR A 76 15.16 -9.01 3.92
N ASP A 77 15.31 -9.76 2.84
CA ASP A 77 14.53 -9.72 1.61
C ASP A 77 13.08 -10.16 1.90
N GLN A 78 12.36 -9.39 2.72
CA GLN A 78 10.95 -9.63 2.96
C GLN A 78 10.16 -9.05 1.78
N PRO A 79 9.46 -9.89 1.01
CA PRO A 79 8.69 -9.44 -0.15
C PRO A 79 7.64 -8.43 0.30
N ASN A 80 7.48 -7.37 -0.50
CA ASN A 80 6.43 -6.39 -0.30
C ASN A 80 5.06 -7.10 -0.41
N PRO A 81 4.24 -7.17 0.66
CA PRO A 81 2.97 -7.90 0.63
C PRO A 81 1.99 -7.35 -0.42
N TYR A 82 2.16 -6.10 -0.85
CA TYR A 82 1.36 -5.52 -1.92
C TYR A 82 1.70 -6.10 -3.30
N ARG A 83 2.96 -6.47 -3.55
CA ARG A 83 3.41 -7.04 -4.83
C ARG A 83 2.94 -8.48 -5.00
N GLU A 84 2.97 -9.28 -3.93
CA GLU A 84 2.40 -10.64 -3.95
C GLU A 84 0.90 -10.62 -4.28
N ARG A 85 0.14 -9.71 -3.66
CA ARG A 85 -1.26 -9.48 -4.02
C ARG A 85 -1.41 -9.03 -5.48
N ALA A 86 -0.54 -8.14 -5.96
CA ALA A 86 -0.59 -7.62 -7.31
C ALA A 86 -0.45 -8.74 -8.36
N TYR A 87 0.42 -9.73 -8.15
CA TYR A 87 0.51 -10.91 -9.04
C TYR A 87 -0.81 -11.68 -9.15
N LEU A 88 -1.50 -11.90 -8.02
CA LEU A 88 -2.79 -12.61 -8.03
C LEU A 88 -3.88 -11.79 -8.74
N VAL A 89 -3.91 -10.47 -8.51
CA VAL A 89 -4.85 -9.57 -9.18
C VAL A 89 -4.55 -9.48 -10.68
N ALA A 90 -3.27 -9.46 -11.08
CA ALA A 90 -2.86 -9.47 -12.49
C ALA A 90 -3.29 -10.77 -13.20
N HIS A 91 -3.14 -11.92 -12.53
CA HIS A 91 -3.65 -13.19 -13.04
C HIS A 91 -5.17 -13.18 -13.23
N LEU A 92 -5.91 -12.67 -12.23
CA LEU A 92 -7.36 -12.54 -12.33
C LEU A 92 -7.77 -11.58 -13.47
N ALA A 93 -7.05 -10.48 -13.64
CA ALA A 93 -7.27 -9.52 -14.71
C ALA A 93 -6.96 -10.08 -16.11
N ALA A 94 -6.15 -11.13 -16.21
CA ALA A 94 -5.93 -11.85 -17.46
C ALA A 94 -7.09 -12.79 -17.84
N GLN A 95 -7.95 -13.15 -16.87
CA GLN A 95 -9.09 -14.05 -17.09
C GLN A 95 -10.39 -13.33 -17.43
N TYR A 96 -10.53 -12.09 -16.98
CA TYR A 96 -11.75 -11.30 -17.09
C TYR A 96 -11.47 -9.94 -17.74
N PHE A 97 -12.50 -9.35 -18.35
CA PHE A 97 -12.37 -7.99 -18.85
C PHE A 97 -11.99 -7.05 -17.70
N SER A 98 -10.92 -6.31 -17.91
CA SER A 98 -10.33 -5.45 -16.88
C SER A 98 -9.87 -4.13 -17.47
N ALA A 99 -9.96 -3.06 -16.69
CA ALA A 99 -9.44 -1.76 -17.06
C ALA A 99 -8.88 -1.02 -15.83
N ILE A 100 -7.91 -0.16 -16.07
CA ILE A 100 -7.26 0.67 -15.05
C ILE A 100 -7.62 2.14 -15.26
N ALA A 101 -7.99 2.85 -14.19
CA ALA A 101 -8.26 4.28 -14.22
C ALA A 101 -7.76 4.99 -12.95
N TYR A 102 -7.51 6.30 -13.07
CA TYR A 102 -7.18 7.21 -11.96
C TYR A 102 -8.42 8.06 -11.62
N ASN A 103 -9.39 7.46 -10.95
CA ASN A 103 -10.71 8.05 -10.75
C ASN A 103 -11.21 8.02 -9.29
N ASP A 104 -10.38 7.61 -8.33
CA ASP A 104 -10.67 7.80 -6.92
C ASP A 104 -10.22 9.21 -6.48
N PRO A 105 -11.15 10.12 -6.12
CA PRO A 105 -10.81 11.48 -5.71
C PRO A 105 -10.07 11.53 -4.36
N ASN A 106 -10.17 10.48 -3.54
CA ASN A 106 -9.48 10.42 -2.24
C ASN A 106 -8.04 9.93 -2.40
N GLU A 107 -7.75 9.14 -3.43
CA GLU A 107 -6.43 8.58 -3.72
C GLU A 107 -6.05 8.79 -5.21
N PRO A 108 -5.92 10.04 -5.68
CA PRO A 108 -5.77 10.36 -7.11
C PRO A 108 -4.46 9.88 -7.74
N GLU A 109 -3.47 9.53 -6.93
CA GLU A 109 -2.17 8.98 -7.37
C GLU A 109 -2.18 7.44 -7.44
N TRP A 110 -3.22 6.80 -6.92
CA TRP A 110 -3.35 5.35 -6.85
C TRP A 110 -4.34 4.88 -7.91
N PRO A 111 -3.86 4.28 -9.01
CA PRO A 111 -4.76 3.74 -10.02
C PRO A 111 -5.60 2.60 -9.44
N VAL A 112 -6.86 2.54 -9.85
CA VAL A 112 -7.77 1.46 -9.50
C VAL A 112 -7.89 0.53 -10.70
N ILE A 113 -7.67 -0.76 -10.48
CA ILE A 113 -8.08 -1.79 -11.44
C ILE A 113 -9.51 -2.20 -11.15
N TYR A 114 -10.32 -2.26 -12.20
CA TYR A 114 -11.67 -2.77 -12.20
C TYR A 114 -11.71 -4.05 -13.04
N ILE A 115 -12.27 -5.11 -12.47
CA ILE A 115 -12.37 -6.42 -13.10
C ILE A 115 -13.86 -6.81 -13.15
N GLU A 116 -14.40 -6.97 -14.35
CA GLU A 116 -15.80 -7.34 -14.56
C GLU A 116 -15.95 -8.86 -14.58
N THR A 117 -16.63 -9.41 -13.57
CA THR A 117 -16.81 -10.86 -13.42
C THR A 117 -18.29 -11.24 -13.44
N PRO A 118 -18.64 -12.52 -13.66
CA PRO A 118 -20.03 -13.00 -13.53
C PRO A 118 -20.62 -12.80 -12.12
N ALA A 119 -19.78 -12.65 -11.08
CA ALA A 119 -20.21 -12.37 -9.72
C ALA A 119 -20.40 -10.86 -9.45
N GLY A 120 -20.09 -9.99 -10.41
CA GLY A 120 -20.07 -8.54 -10.29
C GLY A 120 -18.67 -7.95 -10.38
N GLN A 121 -18.58 -6.61 -10.31
CA GLN A 121 -17.30 -5.91 -10.39
C GLN A 121 -16.43 -6.19 -9.16
N LEU A 122 -15.13 -6.32 -9.35
CA LEU A 122 -14.12 -6.33 -8.30
C LEU A 122 -13.15 -5.17 -8.51
N SER A 123 -12.68 -4.53 -7.44
CA SER A 123 -11.67 -3.47 -7.57
C SER A 123 -10.63 -3.45 -6.47
N TRP A 124 -9.44 -2.97 -6.84
CA TRP A 124 -8.32 -2.73 -5.93
C TRP A 124 -7.49 -1.55 -6.41
N HIS A 125 -6.98 -0.76 -5.47
CA HIS A 125 -5.88 0.17 -5.74
C HIS A 125 -4.60 -0.60 -6.00
N LEU A 126 -3.86 -0.16 -7.01
CA LEU A 126 -2.56 -0.69 -7.40
C LEU A 126 -1.46 0.29 -7.00
N SER A 127 -0.34 -0.24 -6.50
CA SER A 127 0.87 0.57 -6.35
C SER A 127 1.37 1.00 -7.75
N PRO A 128 1.78 2.26 -7.95
CA PRO A 128 2.45 2.68 -9.18
C PRO A 128 3.65 1.80 -9.56
N ASP A 129 4.37 1.28 -8.56
CA ASP A 129 5.55 0.41 -8.74
C ASP A 129 5.20 -1.01 -9.25
N ASP A 130 3.94 -1.43 -9.14
CA ASP A 130 3.48 -2.77 -9.56
C ASP A 130 2.75 -2.74 -10.91
N LEU A 131 2.68 -1.56 -11.56
CA LEU A 131 2.00 -1.39 -12.84
C LEU A 131 2.67 -2.16 -13.99
N ASP A 132 3.93 -2.58 -13.83
CA ASP A 132 4.64 -3.48 -14.74
C ASP A 132 3.93 -4.84 -14.87
N LEU A 133 3.20 -5.28 -13.84
CA LEU A 133 2.46 -6.55 -13.85
C LEU A 133 1.16 -6.50 -14.67
N PHE A 134 0.73 -5.31 -15.10
CA PHE A 134 -0.57 -5.07 -15.73
C PHE A 134 -0.44 -4.50 -17.15
N GLU A 135 0.68 -4.71 -17.83
CA GLU A 135 0.90 -4.26 -19.21
C GLU A 135 -0.17 -4.78 -20.20
N HIS A 136 -0.80 -5.92 -19.91
CA HIS A 136 -1.89 -6.50 -20.70
C HIS A 136 -3.25 -5.84 -20.47
N VAL A 137 -3.39 -4.98 -19.45
CA VAL A 137 -4.65 -4.35 -19.07
C VAL A 137 -4.73 -2.95 -19.68
N ILE A 138 -5.87 -2.64 -20.31
CA ILE A 138 -6.09 -1.32 -20.90
C ILE A 138 -6.18 -0.24 -19.82
N ARG A 139 -5.58 0.92 -20.09
CA ARG A 139 -5.75 2.13 -19.28
C ARG A 139 -6.78 3.01 -19.94
N VAL A 140 -7.78 3.43 -19.17
CA VAL A 140 -8.90 4.22 -19.67
C VAL A 140 -8.98 5.57 -18.95
N THR A 141 -9.75 6.50 -19.52
CA THR A 141 -9.96 7.80 -18.86
C THR A 141 -10.81 7.63 -17.60
N PRO A 142 -10.71 8.55 -16.62
CA PRO A 142 -11.45 8.46 -15.36
C PRO A 142 -12.98 8.29 -15.52
N GLU A 143 -13.55 8.83 -16.60
CA GLU A 143 -14.98 8.81 -16.90
C GLU A 143 -15.43 7.52 -17.61
N SER A 144 -14.48 6.75 -18.15
CA SER A 144 -14.78 5.57 -18.97
C SER A 144 -15.16 4.34 -18.15
N ILE A 145 -14.88 4.35 -16.85
CA ILE A 145 -15.21 3.27 -15.92
C ILE A 145 -15.57 3.84 -14.55
N THR A 146 -16.49 3.18 -13.86
CA THR A 146 -17.00 3.65 -12.57
C THR A 146 -17.10 2.48 -11.61
N TRP A 147 -16.75 2.75 -10.35
CA TRP A 147 -16.97 1.81 -9.26
C TRP A 147 -18.47 1.58 -9.04
N ASP A 148 -18.87 0.31 -8.96
CA ASP A 148 -20.28 -0.09 -8.79
C ASP A 148 -20.83 0.11 -7.36
N GLY A 149 -20.02 0.63 -6.44
CA GLY A 149 -20.42 0.93 -5.06
C GLY A 149 -20.25 -0.21 -4.05
N HIS A 150 -19.62 -1.33 -4.44
CA HIS A 150 -19.45 -2.48 -3.55
C HIS A 150 -18.56 -2.22 -2.34
N SER A 151 -18.97 -2.69 -1.16
CA SER A 151 -18.10 -2.75 0.01
C SER A 151 -16.96 -3.77 -0.16
N THR A 152 -15.90 -3.62 0.65
CA THR A 152 -14.80 -4.61 0.71
C THR A 152 -15.30 -6.01 1.01
N GLU A 153 -16.31 -6.15 1.88
CA GLU A 153 -16.91 -7.44 2.23
C GLU A 153 -17.62 -8.06 1.02
N GLU A 154 -18.47 -7.29 0.32
CA GLU A 154 -19.15 -7.75 -0.90
C GLU A 154 -18.14 -8.19 -1.98
N LYS A 155 -17.06 -7.43 -2.18
CA LYS A 155 -15.97 -7.82 -3.10
C LYS A 155 -15.42 -9.22 -2.79
N TYR A 156 -15.10 -9.49 -1.53
CA TYR A 156 -14.53 -10.78 -1.16
C TYR A 156 -15.55 -11.91 -1.19
N GLN A 157 -16.83 -11.64 -0.91
CA GLN A 157 -17.91 -12.61 -1.14
C GLN A 157 -18.05 -12.99 -2.62
N ARG A 158 -17.97 -12.01 -3.53
CA ARG A 158 -17.96 -12.23 -4.98
C ARG A 158 -16.75 -13.07 -5.41
N LEU A 159 -15.55 -12.76 -4.90
CA LEU A 159 -14.35 -13.54 -5.19
C LEU A 159 -14.42 -14.99 -4.66
N ALA A 160 -14.99 -15.18 -3.47
CA ALA A 160 -15.22 -16.52 -2.91
C ALA A 160 -16.19 -17.33 -3.77
N LYS A 161 -17.25 -16.69 -4.29
CA LYS A 161 -18.18 -17.31 -5.24
C LYS A 161 -17.46 -17.80 -6.49
N LEU A 162 -16.64 -16.95 -7.12
CA LEU A 162 -15.85 -17.34 -8.31
C LEU A 162 -14.92 -18.53 -8.02
N THR A 163 -14.25 -18.54 -6.86
CA THR A 163 -13.37 -19.65 -6.43
C THR A 163 -14.15 -20.96 -6.31
N SER A 164 -15.35 -20.92 -5.72
CA SER A 164 -16.20 -22.11 -5.57
C SER A 164 -16.70 -22.66 -6.91
N GLU A 165 -17.02 -21.78 -7.85
CA GLU A 165 -17.50 -22.14 -9.18
C GLU A 165 -16.37 -22.70 -10.06
N ALA A 166 -15.16 -22.13 -9.97
CA ALA A 166 -13.97 -22.61 -10.66
C ALA A 166 -13.52 -24.02 -10.24
N THR A 167 -13.85 -24.44 -9.02
CA THR A 167 -13.56 -25.81 -8.52
C THR A 167 -14.56 -26.86 -9.02
N SER A 168 -15.67 -26.41 -9.62
CA SER A 168 -16.76 -27.29 -10.06
C SER A 168 -16.74 -27.61 -11.57
N ALA A 169 -15.70 -27.15 -12.29
CA ALA A 169 -15.47 -27.37 -13.72
C ALA A 169 -14.29 -28.34 -13.95
#